data_AF-A0A916F6M5-F1
#
_entry.id   AF-A0A916F6M5-F1
#
_cell.length_a   1.000
_cell.length_b   1.000
_cell.length_c   1.000
_cell.angle_alpha   90.00
_cell.angle_beta   90.00
_cell.angle_gamma   90.00
#
_symmetry.space_group_name_H-M   'P 1'
#
loop_
_entity.id
_entity.type
_entity.pdbx_description
1 polymer ?
#
loop_
_entity_poly.entity_id
_entity_poly.type
_entity_poly.pdbx_seq_one_letter_code
_entity_poly.pdbx_strand_id
1 'polypeptide(L)' 'MKKRNIGIRRVYSAFRKAGVPENDARQAAEALSAENLATKADIVKIKRELSVVKWMLGIVIAAQVVPLLRAIGAI' A
#
# COMPACT_ATOMS: atom_id res chain seq x y z
N MET A 1 -11.42 2.81 15.65
CA MET A 1 -9.94 2.73 15.66
C MET A 1 -9.39 1.47 16.37
N LYS A 2 -9.85 0.24 16.05
CA LYS A 2 -9.60 -0.94 16.91
C LYS A 2 -8.51 -1.93 16.42
N LYS A 3 -8.03 -1.83 15.17
CA LYS A 3 -7.04 -2.78 14.59
C LYS A 3 -5.55 -2.45 14.88
N ARG A 4 -5.21 -1.22 15.30
CA ARG A 4 -3.80 -0.74 15.41
C ARG A 4 -3.01 -1.40 16.56
N ASN A 5 -3.63 -1.67 17.71
CA ASN A 5 -2.92 -2.17 18.90
C ASN A 5 -2.81 -3.70 18.97
N ILE A 6 -3.42 -4.43 18.03
CA ILE A 6 -3.46 -5.89 18.04
C ILE A 6 -2.16 -6.50 17.47
N GLY A 7 -1.53 -5.83 16.50
CA GLY A 7 -0.26 -6.26 15.91
C GLY A 7 0.90 -6.16 16.89
N ILE A 8 1.12 -4.96 17.44
CA ILE A 8 2.18 -4.67 18.43
C ILE A 8 2.06 -5.60 19.64
N ARG A 9 0.87 -5.75 20.22
CA ARG A 9 0.67 -6.64 21.39
C ARG A 9 0.97 -8.10 21.09
N ARG A 10 0.68 -8.60 19.88
CA ARG A 10 0.99 -9.99 19.51
C ARG A 10 2.49 -10.22 19.32
N VAL A 11 3.18 -9.29 18.66
CA VAL A 11 4.63 -9.37 18.47
C VAL A 11 5.35 -9.26 19.81
N TYR A 12 4.97 -8.28 20.62
CA TYR A 12 5.49 -8.09 21.98
C TYR A 12 5.25 -9.33 22.87
N SER A 13 4.02 -9.88 22.89
CA SER A 13 3.73 -11.09 23.69
C SER A 13 4.45 -12.34 23.18
N ALA A 14 4.71 -12.45 21.88
CA ALA A 14 5.53 -13.52 21.32
C ALA A 14 7.00 -13.38 21.75
N PHE A 15 7.57 -12.17 21.71
CA PHE A 15 8.93 -11.92 22.20
C PHE A 15 9.07 -12.18 23.71
N ARG A 16 8.07 -11.78 24.51
CA ARG A 16 8.07 -12.10 25.95
C ARG A 16 7.98 -13.60 26.21
N LYS A 17 7.19 -14.35 25.44
CA LYS A 17 7.14 -15.82 25.51
C LYS A 17 8.45 -16.48 25.07
N ALA A 18 9.22 -15.83 24.20
CA ALA A 18 10.55 -16.27 23.78
C ALA A 18 11.66 -15.91 24.79
N GLY A 19 11.33 -15.30 25.93
CA GLY A 19 12.29 -14.94 26.98
C GLY A 19 13.03 -13.62 26.74
N VAL A 20 12.61 -12.81 25.77
CA VAL A 20 13.25 -11.52 25.48
C VAL A 20 12.98 -10.52 26.62
N PRO A 21 14.00 -9.73 27.05
CA PRO A 21 13.82 -8.65 28.01
C PRO A 21 12.73 -7.66 27.60
N GLU A 22 12.02 -7.10 28.58
CA GLU A 22 10.88 -6.19 28.38
C GLU A 22 11.19 -5.02 27.44
N ASN A 23 12.34 -4.38 27.65
CA ASN A 23 12.77 -3.22 26.88
C ASN A 23 13.00 -3.58 25.41
N ASP A 24 13.65 -4.72 25.16
CA ASP A 24 14.00 -5.19 23.82
C ASP A 24 12.76 -5.70 23.07
N ALA A 25 11.87 -6.41 23.77
CA ALA A 25 10.61 -6.88 23.21
C ALA A 25 9.69 -5.73 22.77
N ARG A 26 9.69 -4.62 23.54
CA ARG A 26 8.93 -3.42 23.21
C ARG A 26 9.54 -2.66 22.04
N GLN A 27 10.85 -2.42 22.06
CA GLN A 27 11.55 -1.75 20.96
C GLN A 27 11.40 -2.52 19.65
N ALA A 28 11.56 -3.85 19.67
CA ALA A 28 11.39 -4.68 18.48
C ALA A 28 9.95 -4.64 17.93
N ALA A 29 8.93 -4.67 18.80
CA ALA A 29 7.54 -4.58 18.37
C ALA A 29 7.15 -3.20 17.83
N GLU A 30 7.74 -2.13 18.38
CA GLU A 30 7.56 -0.75 17.91
C GLU A 30 8.27 -0.53 16.56
N ALA A 31 9.51 -0.99 16.40
CA ALA A 31 10.27 -0.92 15.15
C ALA A 31 9.55 -1.65 14.00
N LEU A 32 9.09 -2.88 14.25
CA LEU A 32 8.36 -3.68 13.26
C LEU A 32 7.04 -3.02 12.82
N SER A 33 6.44 -2.23 13.71
CA SER A 33 5.21 -1.50 13.41
C SER A 33 5.48 -0.22 12.64
N ALA A 34 6.59 0.47 12.92
CA ALA A 34 7.02 1.65 12.19
C ALA A 34 7.41 1.33 10.72
N GLU A 35 8.17 0.26 10.49
CA GLU A 35 8.55 -0.17 9.13
C GLU A 35 7.32 -0.54 8.29
N ASN A 36 6.36 -1.25 8.88
CA ASN A 36 5.16 -1.68 8.18
C ASN A 36 4.21 -0.51 7.86
N LEU A 37 4.35 0.65 8.53
CA LEU A 37 3.60 1.87 8.22
C LEU A 37 4.20 2.64 7.06
N ALA A 38 5.54 2.77 7.00
CA ALA A 38 6.23 3.42 5.89
C ALA A 38 5.89 2.73 4.56
N THR A 39 6.08 1.41 4.50
CA THR A 39 5.78 0.61 3.29
C THR A 39 4.32 0.69 2.86
N LYS A 40 3.37 0.73 3.81
CA LYS A 40 1.93 0.84 3.47
C LYS A 40 1.57 2.21 2.91
N ALA A 41 2.14 3.28 3.45
CA ALA A 41 1.91 4.64 2.96
C ALA A 41 2.44 4.79 1.53
N ASP A 42 3.64 4.26 1.27
CA ASP A 42 4.26 4.26 -0.05
C ASP A 42 3.43 3.46 -1.06
N ILE A 43 2.93 2.27 -0.69
CA ILE A 43 2.05 1.47 -1.55
C ILE A 43 0.76 2.24 -1.89
N VAL A 44 0.16 2.96 -0.93
CA VAL A 44 -1.06 3.74 -1.19
C VAL A 44 -0.77 4.90 -2.15
N LYS A 45 0.37 5.58 -1.98
CA LYS A 45 0.80 6.65 -2.88
C LYS A 45 1.01 6.12 -4.31
N ILE A 46 1.77 5.03 -4.45
CA ILE A 46 2.03 4.38 -5.74
C ILE A 46 0.72 3.94 -6.41
N LYS A 47 -0.23 3.35 -5.68
CA LYS A 47 -1.54 2.97 -6.22
C LYS A 47 -2.33 4.16 -6.75
N ARG A 48 -2.27 5.31 -6.05
CA ARG A 48 -2.94 6.53 -6.48
C ARG A 48 -2.32 7.08 -7.77
N GLU A 49 -1.00 7.15 -7.83
CA GLU A 49 -0.25 7.58 -9.02
C GLU A 49 -0.52 6.66 -10.22
N LEU A 50 -0.50 5.34 -10.02
CA LEU A 50 -0.87 4.36 -11.05
C LEU A 50 -2.31 4.54 -11.54
N SER A 51 -3.25 4.87 -10.64
CA SER A 51 -4.63 5.11 -11.04
C SER A 51 -4.76 6.36 -11.91
N VAL A 52 -4.01 7.43 -11.61
CA VAL A 52 -3.98 8.64 -12.44
C VAL A 52 -3.38 8.32 -13.81
N VAL A 53 -2.25 7.62 -13.86
CA VAL A 53 -1.61 7.20 -15.11
C VAL A 53 -2.55 6.35 -15.96
N LYS A 54 -3.29 5.42 -15.35
CA LYS A 54 -4.29 4.60 -16.06
C LYS A 54 -5.40 5.45 -16.70
N TRP A 55 -5.89 6.47 -16.00
CA TRP A 55 -6.89 7.40 -16.55
C TRP A 55 -6.32 8.24 -17.70
N MET A 56 -5.10 8.76 -17.56
CA MET A 56 -4.42 9.49 -18.63
C MET A 56 -4.21 8.61 -19.86
N LEU A 57 -3.77 7.37 -19.67
CA LEU A 57 -3.60 6.42 -20.77
C LEU A 57 -4.93 6.12 -21.46
N GLY A 58 -6.01 5.95 -20.70
CA GLY A 58 -7.36 5.79 -21.25
C GLY A 58 -7.79 6.98 -22.12
N ILE A 59 -7.51 8.22 -21.68
CA ILE A 59 -7.78 9.43 -22.46
C ILE A 59 -6.93 9.46 -23.74
N VAL A 60 -5.64 9.14 -23.65
CA VAL A 60 -4.75 9.09 -24.82
C VAL A 60 -5.22 8.05 -25.83
N ILE A 61 -5.56 6.85 -25.36
CA ILE A 61 -6.12 5.79 -26.22
C ILE A 61 -7.42 6.28 -26.85
N ALA A 62 -8.34 6.87 -26.10
CA ALA A 62 -9.58 7.40 -26.66
C ALA A 62 -9.30 8.48 -27.72
N ALA A 63 -8.40 9.42 -27.45
CA ALA A 63 -8.05 10.48 -28.37
C ALA A 63 -7.42 9.99 -29.68
N GLN A 64 -6.69 8.87 -29.66
CA GLN A 64 -6.03 8.31 -30.86
C GLN A 64 -6.89 7.27 -31.58
N VAL A 65 -7.53 6.38 -30.81
CA VAL A 65 -8.26 5.23 -31.34
C VAL A 65 -9.67 5.61 -31.77
N VAL A 66 -10.36 6.52 -31.08
CA VAL A 66 -11.73 6.92 -31.48
C VAL A 66 -11.75 7.58 -32.87
N PRO A 67 -10.86 8.53 -33.22
CA PRO A 67 -10.81 9.07 -34.58
C PRO A 67 -10.47 8.01 -35.63
N LEU A 68 -9.56 7.08 -35.30
CA LEU A 68 -9.19 5.99 -36.20
C LEU A 68 -10.37 5.05 -36.47
N LEU A 69 -11.11 4.67 -35.42
CA LEU A 69 -12.30 3.82 -35.53
C LEU A 69 -13.43 4.50 -36.31
N ARG A 70 -13.60 5.82 -36.13
CA ARG A 70 -14.53 6.62 -36.94
C ARG A 70 -14.11 6.68 -38.42
N ALA A 71 -12.82 6.84 -38.70
CA ALA A 71 -12.32 6.95 -40.05
C ALA A 71 -12.53 5.66 -40.87
N ILE A 72 -12.53 4.50 -40.21
CA ILE A 72 -12.79 3.19 -40.85
C ILE A 72 -14.26 2.74 -40.75
N GLY A 73 -15.16 3.56 -40.19
CA GLY A 73 -16.58 3.25 -40.07
C GLY A 73 -16.92 2.12 -39.09
N ALA A 74 -16.02 1.80 -38.15
CA ALA A 74 -16.25 0.78 -37.13
C ALA A 74 -17.15 1.26 -35.98
N ILE A 75 -17.27 2.59 -35.82
CA ILE A 75 -18.15 3.32 -34.88
C ILE A 75 -18.56 4.63 -35.55
#